data_AF-A0A662T699-F1
#
_entry.id   AF-A0A662T699-F1
#
_cell.length_a   1.000
_cell.length_b   1.000
_cell.length_c   1.000
_cell.angle_alpha   90.00
_cell.angle_beta   90.00
_cell.angle_gamma   90.00
#
_symmetry.space_group_name_H-M   'P 1'
#
loop_
_entity.id
_entity.type
_entity.pdbx_description
1 polymer ?
#
loop_
_entity_poly.entity_id
_entity_poly.type
_entity_poly.pdbx_seq_one_letter_code
_entity_poly.pdbx_strand_id
1 'polypeptide(L)'
;MRITKTLKSAQRKNTQEMRVKAIITDVDYTLTDEKLRIAPDIVKFIQYLRNLGLDVILCTGRGVYETYSLALYLGASPAVIAENGAVICFMGKIKVLGDKKVLKKALNALKESFGDEVREGSFTPRLCELVLERKFPIDEARKILRAKNIDVNIVDSKVAYLVTPKNADKWTGTQRILEIMKIDPKEVIAVGDSENDIPLFKNIERTIAVGNAIEDVKAIAKYVASEPYWRGFIEGVSRLVLSQTSRDRI
;
A
#
# COMPACT_ATOMS: atom_id res chain seq x y z
N MET A 1 -27.64 -21.59 -43.05
CA MET A 1 -26.35 -20.88 -42.85
C MET A 1 -26.59 -19.43 -42.41
N ARG A 2 -26.91 -19.17 -41.12
CA ARG A 2 -26.86 -17.80 -40.52
C ARG A 2 -27.16 -17.70 -39.01
N ILE A 3 -27.38 -18.79 -38.28
CA ILE A 3 -27.72 -18.74 -36.83
C ILE A 3 -26.56 -19.22 -35.94
N THR A 4 -25.59 -19.98 -36.47
CA THR A 4 -24.45 -20.52 -35.68
C THR A 4 -23.24 -19.58 -35.59
N LYS A 5 -23.18 -18.48 -36.36
CA LYS A 5 -22.09 -17.49 -36.27
C LYS A 5 -22.30 -16.45 -35.15
N THR A 6 -23.54 -16.18 -34.75
CA THR A 6 -23.87 -15.13 -33.77
C THR A 6 -23.65 -15.58 -32.32
N LEU A 7 -23.79 -16.88 -32.03
CA LEU A 7 -23.50 -17.43 -30.70
C LEU A 7 -21.98 -17.57 -30.44
N LYS A 8 -21.19 -17.87 -31.48
CA LYS A 8 -19.71 -17.88 -31.39
C LYS A 8 -19.09 -16.48 -31.28
N SER A 9 -19.78 -15.42 -31.71
CA SER A 9 -19.33 -14.03 -31.48
C SER A 9 -19.75 -13.47 -30.11
N ALA A 10 -20.80 -14.01 -29.49
CA ALA A 10 -21.25 -13.63 -28.15
C ALA A 10 -20.45 -14.37 -27.05
N GLN A 11 -20.00 -15.60 -27.29
CA GLN A 11 -19.11 -16.32 -26.37
C GLN A 11 -17.62 -15.97 -26.54
N ARG A 12 -17.20 -15.39 -27.67
CA ARG A 12 -15.81 -14.91 -27.86
C ARG A 12 -15.49 -13.57 -27.23
N LYS A 13 -16.47 -12.90 -26.59
CA LYS A 13 -16.30 -11.57 -25.99
C LYS A 13 -16.27 -11.56 -24.45
N ASN A 14 -16.24 -12.71 -23.77
CA ASN A 14 -16.42 -12.72 -22.31
C ASN A 14 -15.48 -13.60 -21.47
N THR A 15 -14.32 -13.99 -22.02
CA THR A 15 -13.21 -14.55 -21.24
C THR A 15 -11.90 -14.18 -21.91
N GLN A 16 -11.61 -12.88 -21.98
CA GLN A 16 -10.23 -12.47 -21.85
C GLN A 16 -9.93 -12.76 -20.36
N GLU A 17 -9.29 -13.90 -20.04
CA GLU A 17 -8.83 -14.14 -18.67
C GLU A 17 -8.07 -12.87 -18.25
N MET A 18 -8.57 -12.17 -17.23
CA MET A 18 -8.10 -10.84 -16.85
C MET A 18 -6.66 -10.93 -16.38
N ARG A 19 -5.71 -10.71 -17.30
CA ARG A 19 -4.27 -10.80 -17.05
C ARG A 19 -3.86 -9.79 -15.99
N VAL A 20 -3.13 -10.24 -14.97
CA VAL A 20 -2.55 -9.32 -13.97
C VAL A 20 -1.58 -8.38 -14.68
N LYS A 21 -1.63 -7.10 -14.35
CA LYS A 21 -0.70 -6.06 -14.82
C LYS A 21 0.12 -5.45 -13.71
N ALA A 22 -0.39 -5.42 -12.48
CA ALA A 22 0.33 -4.82 -11.37
C ALA A 22 0.19 -5.62 -10.06
N ILE A 23 1.20 -5.47 -9.21
CA ILE A 23 1.26 -5.95 -7.85
C ILE A 23 1.51 -4.72 -6.98
N ILE A 24 0.54 -4.38 -6.13
CA ILE A 24 0.70 -3.40 -5.06
C ILE A 24 1.13 -4.18 -3.81
N THR A 25 2.26 -3.82 -3.22
CA THR A 25 2.78 -4.53 -2.05
C THR A 25 3.20 -3.56 -0.96
N ASP A 26 2.87 -3.90 0.28
CA ASP A 26 3.54 -3.31 1.44
C ASP A 26 5.03 -3.69 1.45
N VAL A 27 5.82 -2.95 2.24
CA VAL A 27 7.26 -3.11 2.39
C VAL A 27 7.62 -3.73 3.74
N ASP A 28 7.28 -3.07 4.84
CA ASP A 28 7.75 -3.47 6.17
C ASP A 28 6.95 -4.67 6.65
N TYR A 29 7.60 -5.74 7.09
CA TYR A 29 6.96 -7.01 7.47
C TYR A 29 6.19 -7.73 6.34
N THR A 30 6.27 -7.22 5.11
CA THR A 30 5.77 -7.88 3.89
C THR A 30 6.91 -8.25 2.93
N LEU A 31 7.72 -7.28 2.49
CA LEU A 31 8.94 -7.52 1.69
C LEU A 31 10.20 -7.63 2.56
N THR A 32 10.16 -7.12 3.78
CA THR A 32 11.26 -7.25 4.73
C THR A 32 11.08 -8.45 5.64
N ASP A 33 12.16 -8.90 6.27
CA ASP A 33 12.10 -9.76 7.46
C ASP A 33 11.66 -9.00 8.73
N GLU A 34 11.65 -9.70 9.87
CA GLU A 34 11.29 -9.14 11.18
C GLU A 34 12.23 -8.01 11.66
N LYS A 35 13.41 -7.89 11.04
CA LYS A 35 14.42 -6.86 11.32
C LYS A 35 14.41 -5.74 10.28
N LEU A 36 13.37 -5.66 9.44
CA LEU A 36 13.20 -4.66 8.39
C LEU A 36 14.28 -4.74 7.30
N ARG A 37 14.86 -5.92 7.06
CA ARG A 37 15.88 -6.13 6.02
C ARG A 37 15.25 -6.75 4.78
N ILE A 38 15.65 -6.26 3.60
CA ILE A 38 15.29 -6.85 2.31
C ILE A 38 16.25 -7.99 1.98
N ALA A 39 15.70 -9.18 1.72
CA ALA A 39 16.48 -10.32 1.25
C ALA A 39 16.91 -10.14 -0.22
N PRO A 40 18.11 -10.61 -0.65
CA PRO A 40 18.53 -10.55 -2.04
C PRO A 40 17.55 -11.21 -3.02
N ASP A 41 16.84 -12.25 -2.58
CA ASP A 41 15.87 -12.96 -3.41
C ASP A 41 14.63 -12.11 -3.74
N ILE A 42 14.27 -11.14 -2.90
CA ILE A 42 13.24 -10.15 -3.24
C ILE A 42 13.67 -9.28 -4.42
N VAL A 43 14.93 -8.85 -4.45
CA VAL A 43 15.46 -8.06 -5.57
C VAL A 43 15.36 -8.86 -6.87
N LYS A 44 15.83 -10.11 -6.86
CA LYS A 44 15.75 -11.00 -8.03
C LYS A 44 14.30 -11.24 -8.46
N PHE A 45 13.41 -11.50 -7.51
CA PHE A 45 12.02 -11.83 -7.80
C PHE A 45 11.23 -10.64 -8.33
N ILE A 46 11.42 -9.44 -7.77
CA ILE A 46 10.83 -8.21 -8.30
C ILE A 46 11.31 -7.96 -9.74
N GLN A 47 12.62 -8.05 -10.00
CA GLN A 47 13.15 -7.88 -11.35
C GLN A 47 12.61 -8.92 -12.34
N TYR A 48 12.46 -10.17 -11.89
CA TYR A 48 11.82 -11.22 -12.67
C TYR A 48 10.37 -10.86 -13.03
N LEU A 49 9.56 -10.42 -12.08
CA LEU A 49 8.17 -9.99 -12.31
C LEU A 49 8.10 -8.82 -13.30
N ARG A 50 9.02 -7.85 -13.18
CA ARG A 50 9.12 -6.71 -14.10
C ARG A 50 9.48 -7.15 -15.51
N ASN A 51 10.38 -8.14 -15.67
CA ASN A 51 10.72 -8.73 -16.97
C ASN A 51 9.54 -9.48 -17.61
N LEU A 52 8.57 -9.96 -16.81
CA LEU A 52 7.31 -10.50 -17.31
C LEU A 52 6.28 -9.43 -17.72
N GLY A 53 6.62 -8.14 -17.52
CA GLY A 53 5.77 -7.00 -17.85
C GLY A 53 4.80 -6.60 -16.72
N LEU A 54 4.99 -7.09 -15.50
CA LEU A 54 4.17 -6.70 -14.35
C LEU A 54 4.75 -5.48 -13.66
N ASP A 55 3.94 -4.49 -13.30
CA ASP A 55 4.34 -3.39 -12.41
C ASP A 55 4.32 -3.83 -10.95
N VAL A 56 5.48 -3.82 -10.29
CA VAL A 56 5.56 -3.98 -8.83
C VAL A 56 5.63 -2.59 -8.20
N ILE A 57 4.60 -2.19 -7.47
CA ILE A 57 4.41 -0.85 -6.93
C ILE A 57 4.46 -0.94 -5.41
N LEU A 58 5.39 -0.21 -4.80
CA LEU A 58 5.54 -0.18 -3.34
C LEU A 58 4.46 0.72 -2.73
N CYS A 59 3.79 0.23 -1.68
CA CYS A 59 2.74 0.94 -0.96
C CYS A 59 2.96 0.87 0.55
N THR A 60 3.47 1.95 1.16
CA THR A 60 3.99 1.89 2.54
C THR A 60 3.67 3.14 3.36
N GLY A 61 3.78 3.01 4.69
CA GLY A 61 3.78 4.15 5.63
C GLY A 61 5.06 4.98 5.59
N ARG A 62 6.14 4.52 4.95
CA ARG A 62 7.40 5.28 4.83
C ARG A 62 7.26 6.51 3.95
N GLY A 63 8.21 7.44 4.09
CA GLY A 63 8.24 8.70 3.34
C GLY A 63 8.50 8.49 1.86
N VAL A 64 8.05 9.44 1.03
CA VAL A 64 8.11 9.30 -0.43
C VAL A 64 9.54 9.19 -0.96
N TYR A 65 10.51 9.90 -0.38
CA TYR A 65 11.91 9.85 -0.82
C TYR A 65 12.56 8.49 -0.53
N GLU A 66 12.34 7.95 0.66
CA GLU A 66 12.80 6.61 1.05
C GLU A 66 12.18 5.55 0.14
N THR A 67 10.87 5.64 -0.06
CA THR A 67 10.10 4.66 -0.85
C THR A 67 10.50 4.69 -2.32
N TYR A 68 10.61 5.88 -2.92
CA TYR A 68 11.00 6.02 -4.33
C TYR A 68 12.44 5.55 -4.56
N SER A 69 13.36 5.89 -3.65
CA SER A 69 14.74 5.40 -3.73
C SER A 69 14.78 3.87 -3.66
N LEU A 70 14.06 3.27 -2.71
CA LEU A 70 13.96 1.82 -2.59
C LEU A 70 13.41 1.19 -3.89
N ALA A 71 12.33 1.73 -4.44
CA ALA A 71 11.74 1.21 -5.67
C ALA A 71 12.74 1.18 -6.84
N LEU A 72 13.52 2.25 -7.02
CA LEU A 72 14.55 2.31 -8.07
C LEU A 72 15.62 1.23 -7.87
N TYR A 73 16.14 1.06 -6.64
CA TYR A 73 17.21 0.11 -6.36
C TYR A 73 16.75 -1.35 -6.30
N LEU A 74 15.47 -1.62 -6.01
CA LEU A 74 14.89 -2.96 -6.17
C LEU A 74 14.63 -3.32 -7.64
N GLY A 75 14.66 -2.34 -8.55
CA GLY A 75 14.20 -2.51 -9.93
C GLY A 75 12.68 -2.61 -10.04
N ALA A 76 11.94 -2.10 -9.06
CA ALA A 76 10.47 -2.07 -9.07
C ALA A 76 9.92 -1.03 -10.07
N SER A 77 8.61 -0.84 -10.10
CA SER A 77 7.99 0.20 -10.92
C SER A 77 8.42 1.60 -10.43
N PRO A 78 8.61 2.60 -11.32
CA PRO A 78 8.87 3.99 -10.93
C PRO A 78 7.59 4.69 -10.41
N ALA A 79 6.63 3.91 -9.91
CA ALA A 79 5.41 4.32 -9.25
C ALA A 79 5.47 3.86 -7.80
N VAL A 80 5.25 4.77 -6.85
CA VAL A 80 5.19 4.44 -5.42
C VAL A 80 4.07 5.19 -4.72
N ILE A 81 3.56 4.56 -3.66
CA ILE A 81 2.53 5.07 -2.78
C ILE A 81 3.16 5.10 -1.38
N ALA A 82 3.26 6.29 -0.81
CA ALA A 82 4.01 6.58 0.40
C ALA A 82 3.12 7.27 1.44
N GLU A 83 3.60 7.30 2.68
CA GLU A 83 2.91 7.95 3.81
C GLU A 83 1.46 7.46 3.93
N ASN A 84 1.29 6.12 3.86
CA ASN A 84 -0.01 5.45 3.90
C ASN A 84 -0.97 5.94 2.81
N GLY A 85 -0.46 6.34 1.64
CA GLY A 85 -1.26 6.80 0.51
C GLY A 85 -1.53 8.30 0.48
N ALA A 86 -1.09 9.07 1.48
CA ALA A 86 -1.17 10.52 1.46
C ALA A 86 -0.26 11.16 0.42
N VAL A 87 0.76 10.45 -0.07
CA VAL A 87 1.71 10.92 -1.08
C VAL A 87 1.94 9.84 -2.12
N ILE A 88 1.98 10.22 -3.39
CA ILE A 88 2.38 9.33 -4.48
C ILE A 88 3.56 9.92 -5.24
N CYS A 89 4.35 9.08 -5.88
CA CYS A 89 5.36 9.50 -6.84
C CYS A 89 5.27 8.64 -8.09
N PHE A 90 5.28 9.27 -9.25
CA PHE A 90 5.30 8.59 -10.54
C PHE A 90 6.37 9.21 -11.43
N MET A 91 7.36 8.42 -11.83
CA MET A 91 8.51 8.87 -12.64
C MET A 91 9.20 10.12 -12.04
N GLY A 92 9.42 10.11 -10.72
CA GLY A 92 10.05 11.22 -9.99
C GLY A 92 9.12 12.41 -9.71
N LYS A 93 7.89 12.42 -10.23
CA LYS A 93 6.91 13.49 -9.96
C LYS A 93 6.11 13.16 -8.71
N ILE A 94 6.40 13.88 -7.64
CA ILE A 94 5.70 13.75 -6.36
C ILE A 94 4.37 14.51 -6.40
N LYS A 95 3.30 13.88 -5.90
CA LYS A 95 2.01 14.52 -5.67
C LYS A 95 1.52 14.19 -4.26
N VAL A 96 1.15 15.23 -3.52
CA VAL A 96 0.50 15.09 -2.22
C VAL A 96 -1.02 15.01 -2.42
N LEU A 97 -1.64 13.98 -1.85
CA LEU A 97 -3.08 13.71 -1.91
C LEU A 97 -3.78 14.04 -0.58
N GLY A 98 -3.08 13.84 0.55
CA GLY A 98 -3.60 14.15 1.87
C GLY A 98 -3.76 15.65 2.14
N ASP A 99 -4.70 16.02 3.01
CA ASP A 99 -4.94 17.42 3.35
C ASP A 99 -3.91 17.95 4.38
N LYS A 100 -2.88 18.67 3.91
CA LYS A 100 -1.92 19.31 4.80
C LYS A 100 -2.54 20.35 5.73
N LYS A 101 -3.66 20.97 5.35
CA LYS A 101 -4.32 21.98 6.19
C LYS A 101 -4.93 21.33 7.43
N VAL A 102 -5.47 20.12 7.32
CA VAL A 102 -6.01 19.40 8.49
C VAL A 102 -4.89 19.01 9.46
N LEU A 103 -3.71 18.63 8.95
CA LEU A 103 -2.55 18.35 9.80
C LEU A 103 -2.07 19.61 10.54
N LYS A 104 -2.00 20.75 9.87
CA LYS A 104 -1.65 22.03 10.52
C LYS A 104 -2.65 22.39 11.63
N LYS A 105 -3.95 22.18 11.39
CA LYS A 105 -5.00 22.37 12.41
C LYS A 105 -4.81 21.41 13.58
N ALA A 106 -4.53 20.14 13.32
CA ALA A 106 -4.26 19.14 14.34
C ALA A 106 -3.06 19.54 15.21
N LEU A 107 -1.93 19.90 14.59
CA LEU A 107 -0.73 20.33 15.30
C LEU A 107 -0.99 21.53 16.21
N ASN A 108 -1.69 22.54 15.70
CA ASN A 108 -2.04 23.72 16.47
C ASN A 108 -2.95 23.37 17.66
N ALA A 109 -4.00 22.57 17.44
CA ALA A 109 -4.91 22.15 18.50
C ALA A 109 -4.21 21.36 19.61
N LEU A 110 -3.25 20.50 19.24
CA LEU A 110 -2.44 19.76 20.20
C LEU A 110 -1.51 20.71 20.96
N LYS A 111 -0.83 21.64 20.28
CA LYS A 111 0.04 22.65 20.92
C LYS A 111 -0.72 23.57 21.87
N GLU A 112 -1.94 23.96 21.53
CA GLU A 112 -2.82 24.73 22.43
C GLU A 112 -3.12 23.97 23.73
N SER A 113 -3.15 22.64 23.70
CA SER A 113 -3.56 21.82 24.84
C SER A 113 -2.38 21.29 25.66
N PHE A 114 -1.26 20.98 25.02
CA PHE A 114 -0.10 20.30 25.62
C PHE A 114 1.19 21.12 25.53
N GLY A 115 1.16 22.30 24.91
CA GLY A 115 2.32 23.20 24.83
C GLY A 115 3.57 22.54 24.22
N ASP A 116 4.69 22.68 24.94
CA ASP A 116 6.02 22.22 24.52
C ASP A 116 6.20 20.69 24.51
N GLU A 117 5.22 19.93 25.01
CA GLU A 117 5.22 18.47 24.86
C GLU A 117 4.96 18.04 23.41
N VAL A 118 4.33 18.90 22.59
CA VAL A 118 4.02 18.62 21.19
C VAL A 118 5.21 19.00 20.32
N ARG A 119 6.12 18.05 20.17
CA ARG A 119 7.35 18.20 19.40
C ARG A 119 7.33 17.25 18.22
N GLU A 120 7.63 17.77 17.04
CA GLU A 120 7.98 16.93 15.89
C GLU A 120 9.35 16.30 16.18
N GLY A 121 9.44 14.98 16.07
CA GLY A 121 10.69 14.28 16.32
C GLY A 121 11.66 14.38 15.14
N SER A 122 12.93 14.10 15.40
CA SER A 122 13.99 14.05 14.38
C SER A 122 13.91 12.76 13.56
N PHE A 123 12.90 12.67 12.70
CA PHE A 123 12.68 11.54 11.81
C PHE A 123 12.97 11.90 10.34
N THR A 124 12.96 10.89 9.46
CA THR A 124 13.08 11.12 8.02
C THR A 124 11.94 12.05 7.54
N PRO A 125 12.19 12.94 6.57
CA PRO A 125 11.19 13.91 6.13
C PRO A 125 9.88 13.25 5.68
N ARG A 126 8.75 13.81 6.13
CA ARG A 126 7.39 13.48 5.70
C ARG A 126 6.75 14.69 5.03
N LEU A 127 6.00 14.49 3.96
CA LEU A 127 5.33 15.57 3.24
C LEU A 127 3.89 15.80 3.73
N CYS A 128 3.21 14.76 4.22
CA CYS A 128 1.81 14.77 4.59
C CYS A 128 1.47 13.81 5.75
N GLU A 129 2.35 13.76 6.75
CA GLU A 129 2.18 13.05 8.01
C GLU A 129 2.95 13.83 9.09
N LEU A 130 2.41 13.95 10.29
CA LEU A 130 3.16 14.47 11.44
C LEU A 130 3.73 13.30 12.23
N VAL A 131 5.01 13.40 12.56
CA VAL A 131 5.69 12.42 13.42
C VAL A 131 6.06 13.12 14.72
N LEU A 132 5.22 12.93 15.74
CA LEU A 132 5.33 13.60 17.03
C LEU A 132 6.01 12.70 18.07
N GLU A 133 6.79 13.29 18.96
CA GLU A 133 7.36 12.59 20.10
C GLU A 133 6.25 12.10 21.06
N ARG A 134 6.49 10.94 21.70
CA ARG A 134 5.53 10.29 22.62
C ARG A 134 5.55 10.93 24.01
N LYS A 135 5.29 12.24 24.10
CA LYS A 135 5.43 13.04 25.33
C LYS A 135 4.14 13.45 26.02
N PHE A 136 3.00 13.29 25.35
CA PHE A 136 1.67 13.64 25.88
C PHE A 136 0.72 12.42 25.87
N PRO A 137 -0.39 12.44 26.65
CA PRO A 137 -1.36 11.35 26.66
C PRO A 137 -2.15 11.26 25.34
N ILE A 138 -1.95 10.19 24.58
CA ILE A 138 -2.58 10.01 23.25
C ILE A 138 -4.11 9.96 23.31
N ASP A 139 -4.71 9.43 24.37
CA ASP A 139 -6.17 9.33 24.49
C ASP A 139 -6.82 10.69 24.71
N GLU A 140 -6.17 11.59 25.45
CA GLU A 140 -6.62 12.98 25.55
C GLU A 140 -6.44 13.73 24.23
N ALA A 141 -5.32 13.50 23.53
CA ALA A 141 -5.12 14.04 22.18
C ALA A 141 -6.23 13.61 21.22
N ARG A 142 -6.65 12.33 21.25
CA ARG A 142 -7.79 11.83 20.46
C ARG A 142 -9.09 12.54 20.81
N LYS A 143 -9.38 12.76 22.10
CA LYS A 143 -10.58 13.49 22.55
C LYS A 143 -10.56 14.94 22.05
N ILE A 144 -9.43 15.63 22.17
CA ILE A 144 -9.26 17.02 21.69
C ILE A 144 -9.52 17.13 20.19
N LEU A 145 -8.87 16.26 19.40
CA LEU A 145 -9.01 16.25 17.94
C LEU A 145 -10.47 15.95 17.52
N ARG A 146 -11.15 15.02 18.21
CA ARG A 146 -12.57 14.72 18.00
C ARG A 146 -13.47 15.91 18.38
N ALA A 147 -13.27 16.50 19.55
CA ALA A 147 -14.08 17.62 20.03
C ALA A 147 -13.98 18.86 19.13
N LYS A 148 -12.81 19.09 18.52
CA LYS A 148 -12.58 20.17 17.54
C LYS A 148 -12.96 19.79 16.10
N ASN A 149 -13.54 18.59 15.88
CA ASN A 149 -13.91 18.06 14.56
C ASN A 149 -12.75 18.11 13.53
N ILE A 150 -11.55 17.73 13.98
CA ILE A 150 -10.35 17.69 13.15
C ILE A 150 -10.20 16.27 12.58
N ASP A 151 -10.32 16.16 11.25
CA ASP A 151 -10.41 14.88 10.55
C ASP A 151 -9.03 14.25 10.29
N VAL A 152 -8.42 13.73 11.36
CA VAL A 152 -7.13 13.04 11.34
C VAL A 152 -7.21 11.71 12.10
N ASN A 153 -6.30 10.80 11.75
CA ASN A 153 -5.97 9.62 12.55
C ASN A 153 -4.75 9.94 13.41
N ILE A 154 -4.72 9.44 14.64
CA ILE A 154 -3.53 9.48 15.51
C ILE A 154 -3.25 8.09 16.07
N VAL A 155 -2.07 7.57 15.75
CA VAL A 155 -1.64 6.20 16.06
C VAL A 155 -0.36 6.24 16.90
N ASP A 156 -0.31 5.41 17.95
CA ASP A 156 0.92 5.15 18.70
C ASP A 156 1.71 4.02 18.04
N SER A 157 2.75 4.38 17.29
CA SER A 157 3.63 3.40 16.63
C SER A 157 4.62 2.74 17.59
N LYS A 158 4.54 3.04 18.89
CA LYS A 158 5.54 2.70 19.94
C LYS A 158 6.88 3.42 19.80
N VAL A 159 7.14 4.07 18.68
CA VAL A 159 8.31 4.93 18.45
C VAL A 159 7.92 6.41 18.46
N ALA A 160 6.82 6.75 17.80
CA ALA A 160 6.28 8.09 17.68
C ALA A 160 4.75 8.07 17.70
N TYR A 161 4.13 9.23 17.85
CA TYR A 161 2.73 9.42 17.47
C TYR A 161 2.67 9.87 16.02
N LEU A 162 1.98 9.08 15.19
CA LEU A 162 1.78 9.38 13.77
C LEU A 162 0.42 10.03 13.60
N VAL A 163 0.39 11.23 13.02
CA VAL A 163 -0.85 11.93 12.67
C VAL A 163 -0.99 11.99 11.16
N THR A 164 -2.00 11.32 10.63
CA THR A 164 -2.30 11.26 9.20
C THR A 164 -3.67 11.85 8.90
N PRO A 165 -3.87 12.45 7.71
CA PRO A 165 -5.19 12.94 7.34
C PRO A 165 -6.12 11.76 7.01
N LYS A 166 -7.37 11.80 7.47
CA LYS A 166 -8.33 10.69 7.27
C LYS A 166 -8.79 10.50 5.83
N ASN A 167 -8.63 11.53 5.00
CA ASN A 167 -8.99 11.47 3.59
C ASN A 167 -7.96 10.70 2.73
N ALA A 168 -6.91 10.15 3.34
CA ALA A 168 -5.90 9.36 2.66
C ALA A 168 -5.64 8.03 3.38
N ASP A 169 -5.62 6.97 2.59
CA ASP A 169 -5.22 5.62 2.95
C ASP A 169 -4.51 4.93 1.76
N LYS A 170 -3.98 3.72 1.98
CA LYS A 170 -3.28 2.94 0.94
C LYS A 170 -4.13 2.73 -0.32
N TRP A 171 -5.46 2.63 -0.18
CA TRP A 171 -6.36 2.48 -1.31
C TRP A 171 -6.48 3.78 -2.11
N THR A 172 -6.72 4.93 -1.48
CA THR A 172 -6.82 6.22 -2.18
C THR A 172 -5.55 6.55 -2.98
N GLY A 173 -4.37 6.27 -2.42
CA GLY A 173 -3.09 6.41 -3.13
C GLY A 173 -2.96 5.42 -4.29
N THR A 174 -3.39 4.17 -4.08
CA THR A 174 -3.44 3.13 -5.13
C THR A 174 -4.36 3.55 -6.27
N GLN A 175 -5.59 3.96 -6.00
CA GLN A 175 -6.53 4.43 -7.02
C GLN A 175 -5.90 5.49 -7.90
N ARG A 176 -5.23 6.48 -7.28
CA ARG A 176 -4.61 7.57 -8.03
C ARG A 176 -3.45 7.09 -8.92
N ILE A 177 -2.65 6.14 -8.46
CA ILE A 177 -1.57 5.55 -9.27
C ILE A 177 -2.15 4.71 -10.42
N LEU A 178 -3.17 3.88 -10.15
CA LEU A 178 -3.82 3.07 -11.17
C LEU A 178 -4.48 3.92 -12.27
N GLU A 179 -5.10 5.05 -11.90
CA GLU A 179 -5.63 6.03 -12.86
C GLU A 179 -4.53 6.59 -13.78
N ILE A 180 -3.39 6.99 -13.21
CA ILE A 180 -2.25 7.53 -13.97
C ILE A 180 -1.70 6.49 -14.94
N MET A 181 -1.60 5.24 -14.49
CA MET A 181 -1.06 4.11 -15.26
C MET A 181 -2.09 3.45 -16.17
N LYS A 182 -3.37 3.83 -16.08
CA LYS A 182 -4.50 3.24 -16.82
C LYS A 182 -4.62 1.73 -16.59
N ILE A 183 -4.49 1.30 -15.34
CA ILE A 183 -4.62 -0.10 -14.91
C ILE A 183 -5.96 -0.27 -14.20
N ASP A 184 -6.74 -1.27 -14.59
CA ASP A 184 -7.99 -1.60 -13.90
C ASP A 184 -7.67 -2.30 -12.57
N PRO A 185 -8.30 -1.94 -11.43
CA PRO A 185 -8.12 -2.65 -10.16
C PRO A 185 -8.30 -4.18 -10.24
N LYS A 186 -9.08 -4.71 -11.20
CA LYS A 186 -9.23 -6.15 -11.45
C LYS A 186 -7.96 -6.82 -12.00
N GLU A 187 -7.05 -6.03 -12.57
CA GLU A 187 -5.76 -6.46 -13.09
C GLU A 187 -4.66 -6.38 -12.01
N VAL A 188 -5.02 -6.12 -10.75
CA VAL A 188 -4.08 -5.87 -9.66
C VAL A 188 -4.09 -7.02 -8.65
N ILE A 189 -2.91 -7.34 -8.13
CA ILE A 189 -2.73 -8.12 -6.91
C ILE A 189 -2.33 -7.16 -5.78
N ALA A 190 -2.92 -7.30 -4.61
CA ALA A 190 -2.51 -6.59 -3.40
C ALA A 190 -1.86 -7.55 -2.40
N VAL A 191 -0.74 -7.14 -1.80
CA VAL A 191 -0.02 -7.90 -0.76
C VAL A 191 0.24 -7.02 0.45
N GLY A 192 0.00 -7.56 1.65
CA GLY A 192 0.19 -6.81 2.90
C GLY A 192 0.04 -7.69 4.14
N ASP A 193 0.17 -7.06 5.30
CA ASP A 193 0.25 -7.75 6.60
C ASP A 193 -0.53 -7.07 7.74
N SER A 194 -0.82 -5.77 7.62
CA SER A 194 -1.26 -4.96 8.78
C SER A 194 -2.53 -4.15 8.52
N GLU A 195 -3.05 -3.49 9.57
CA GLU A 195 -4.35 -2.80 9.55
C GLU A 195 -4.45 -1.76 8.41
N ASN A 196 -3.36 -1.08 8.06
CA ASN A 196 -3.34 -0.09 6.99
C ASN A 196 -3.54 -0.70 5.57
N ASP A 197 -3.43 -2.02 5.43
CA ASP A 197 -3.72 -2.76 4.18
C ASP A 197 -5.19 -3.12 4.02
N ILE A 198 -6.00 -3.04 5.09
CA ILE A 198 -7.42 -3.41 5.05
C ILE A 198 -8.20 -2.64 3.97
N PRO A 199 -8.04 -1.30 3.81
CA PRO A 199 -8.70 -0.56 2.73
C PRO A 199 -8.30 -1.10 1.35
N LEU A 200 -7.03 -1.46 1.15
CA LEU A 200 -6.54 -2.03 -0.10
C LEU A 200 -7.22 -3.39 -0.38
N PHE A 201 -7.31 -4.25 0.63
CA PHE A 201 -7.86 -5.60 0.49
C PHE A 201 -9.37 -5.63 0.26
N LYS A 202 -10.10 -4.65 0.79
CA LYS A 202 -11.55 -4.50 0.55
C LYS A 202 -11.88 -4.09 -0.88
N ASN A 203 -10.93 -3.46 -1.59
CA ASN A 203 -11.17 -2.87 -2.91
C ASN A 203 -10.47 -3.60 -4.07
N ILE A 204 -9.56 -4.53 -3.79
CA ILE A 204 -8.87 -5.35 -4.79
C ILE A 204 -9.31 -6.80 -4.66
N GLU A 205 -9.68 -7.42 -5.78
CA GLU A 205 -10.21 -8.79 -5.80
C GLU A 205 -9.14 -9.85 -5.50
N ARG A 206 -7.87 -9.61 -5.86
CA ARG A 206 -6.77 -10.57 -5.71
C ARG A 206 -5.85 -10.10 -4.59
N THR A 207 -6.03 -10.64 -3.40
CA THR A 207 -5.30 -10.22 -2.19
C THR A 207 -4.51 -11.37 -1.59
N ILE A 208 -3.31 -11.07 -1.10
CA ILE A 208 -2.40 -12.00 -0.42
C ILE A 208 -2.05 -11.42 0.95
N ALA A 209 -2.42 -12.11 2.03
CA ALA A 209 -1.84 -11.88 3.35
C ALA A 209 -0.60 -12.76 3.52
N VAL A 210 0.52 -12.18 3.96
CA VAL A 210 1.71 -12.97 4.34
C VAL A 210 1.50 -13.69 5.68
N GLY A 211 2.26 -14.74 5.98
CA GLY A 211 2.00 -15.61 7.14
C GLY A 211 2.02 -14.91 8.51
N ASN A 212 2.80 -13.84 8.66
CA ASN A 212 2.85 -13.00 9.86
C ASN A 212 1.75 -11.91 9.92
N ALA A 213 0.88 -11.82 8.91
CA ALA A 213 -0.19 -10.85 8.88
C ALA A 213 -1.13 -10.99 10.09
N ILE A 214 -1.72 -9.88 10.52
CA ILE A 214 -2.73 -9.89 11.57
C ILE A 214 -3.99 -10.63 11.12
N GLU A 215 -4.74 -11.19 12.07
CA GLU A 215 -5.92 -12.01 11.78
C GLU A 215 -6.99 -11.25 10.98
N ASP A 216 -7.18 -9.96 11.25
CA ASP A 216 -8.14 -9.12 10.52
C ASP A 216 -7.80 -9.02 9.02
N VAL A 217 -6.51 -8.99 8.67
CA VAL A 217 -6.03 -8.95 7.27
C VAL A 217 -6.17 -10.33 6.64
N LYS A 218 -5.80 -11.39 7.36
CA LYS A 218 -5.97 -12.78 6.89
C LYS A 218 -7.42 -13.13 6.61
N ALA A 219 -8.34 -12.67 7.47
CA ALA A 219 -9.77 -12.95 7.36
C ALA A 219 -10.41 -12.39 6.08
N ILE A 220 -9.86 -11.30 5.52
CA ILE A 220 -10.37 -10.68 4.29
C ILE A 220 -9.53 -10.99 3.04
N ALA A 221 -8.39 -11.68 3.20
CA ALA A 221 -7.52 -12.04 2.10
C ALA A 221 -8.10 -13.18 1.24
N LYS A 222 -7.84 -13.17 -0.08
CA LYS A 222 -8.17 -14.30 -0.95
C LYS A 222 -7.16 -15.43 -0.88
N TYR A 223 -5.93 -15.10 -0.52
CA TYR A 223 -4.88 -16.05 -0.26
C TYR A 223 -4.16 -15.66 1.03
N VAL A 224 -3.98 -16.63 1.91
CA VAL A 224 -3.12 -16.48 3.09
C VAL A 224 -1.91 -17.38 2.85
N ALA A 225 -0.73 -16.77 2.74
CA ALA A 225 0.51 -17.50 2.56
C ALA A 225 0.86 -18.27 3.84
N SER A 226 1.45 -19.45 3.68
CA SER A 226 1.95 -20.22 4.81
C SER A 226 3.23 -19.61 5.39
N GLU A 227 4.07 -19.06 4.52
CA GLU A 227 5.33 -18.44 4.91
C GLU A 227 5.15 -16.99 5.37
N PRO A 228 5.90 -16.53 6.38
CA PRO A 228 5.89 -15.14 6.81
C PRO A 228 6.72 -14.26 5.88
N TYR A 229 6.50 -12.96 5.99
CA TYR A 229 7.35 -11.92 5.42
C TYR A 229 7.54 -12.10 3.90
N TRP A 230 8.75 -11.79 3.45
CA TRP A 230 9.16 -11.86 2.05
C TRP A 230 9.01 -13.25 1.43
N ARG A 231 9.08 -14.32 2.22
CA ARG A 231 8.84 -15.68 1.73
C ARG A 231 7.36 -15.88 1.38
N GLY A 232 6.46 -15.35 2.21
CA GLY A 232 5.02 -15.32 1.93
C GLY A 232 4.67 -14.49 0.69
N PHE A 233 5.36 -13.36 0.49
CA PHE A 233 5.23 -12.58 -0.75
C PHE A 233 5.60 -13.42 -1.98
N ILE A 234 6.75 -14.09 -1.97
CA ILE A 234 7.18 -14.96 -3.08
C ILE A 234 6.18 -16.10 -3.30
N GLU A 235 5.78 -16.79 -2.23
CA GLU A 235 4.83 -17.90 -2.26
C GLU A 235 3.50 -17.47 -2.93
N GLY A 236 2.86 -16.44 -2.38
CA GLY A 236 1.54 -16.00 -2.84
C GLY A 236 1.57 -15.44 -4.25
N VAL A 237 2.54 -14.59 -4.57
CA VAL A 237 2.65 -13.99 -5.91
C VAL A 237 2.97 -15.06 -6.95
N SER A 238 3.90 -15.99 -6.65
CA SER A 238 4.20 -17.10 -7.56
C SER A 238 2.95 -17.92 -7.87
N ARG A 239 2.13 -18.21 -6.85
CA ARG A 239 0.89 -18.96 -7.03
C ARG A 239 -0.12 -18.23 -7.94
N LEU A 240 -0.34 -16.94 -7.73
CA LEU A 240 -1.34 -16.18 -8.49
C LEU A 240 -0.89 -15.79 -9.90
N VAL A 241 0.41 -15.58 -10.12
CA VAL A 241 0.98 -15.22 -11.43
C VAL A 241 1.26 -16.46 -12.28
N LEU A 242 1.84 -17.52 -11.71
CA LEU A 242 2.22 -18.71 -12.49
C LEU A 242 1.02 -19.59 -12.85
N SER A 243 -0.05 -19.60 -12.04
CA SER A 243 -1.30 -20.30 -12.38
C SER A 243 -1.99 -19.74 -13.63
N GLN A 244 -1.70 -18.49 -14.03
CA GLN A 244 -2.19 -17.88 -15.26
C GLN A 244 -1.35 -18.34 -16.47
N THR A 245 -0.02 -18.37 -16.31
CA THR A 245 0.93 -18.74 -17.39
C THR A 245 0.75 -20.18 -17.90
N SER A 246 0.26 -21.10 -17.06
CA SER A 246 -0.01 -22.49 -17.47
C SER A 246 -1.29 -22.66 -18.29
N ARG A 247 -2.24 -21.72 -18.22
CA ARG A 247 -3.50 -21.75 -18.98
C ARG A 247 -3.38 -21.14 -20.37
N ASP A 248 -2.50 -20.15 -20.53
CA ASP A 248 -2.21 -19.49 -21.82
C ASP A 248 -1.43 -20.38 -22.82
N ARG A 249 -0.97 -21.58 -22.41
CA ARG A 249 -0.19 -22.52 -23.25
C ARG A 249 -0.97 -23.75 -23.74
N ILE A 250 -2.29 -23.76 -23.64
CA ILE A 250 -3.18 -24.83 -24.14
C ILE A 250 -4.13 -24.24 -25.18
#